data_AF-A0A2W4WXT8-F1
#
_entry.id   AF-A0A2W4WXT8-F1
#
_cell.length_a   1.000
_cell.length_b   1.000
_cell.length_c   1.000
_cell.angle_alpha   90.00
_cell.angle_beta   90.00
_cell.angle_gamma   90.00
#
_symmetry.space_group_name_H-M   'P 1'
#
loop_
_entity.id
_entity.type
_entity.pdbx_description
1 polymer ?
#
loop_
_entity_poly.entity_id
_entity_poly.type
_entity_poly.pdbx_seq_one_letter_code
_entity_poly.pdbx_strand_id
1 'polypeptide(L)'
;MSDTDRENTESRILQSENERCSCDFDSLSSAEIEVFAIEPALRDALAEAYWRYEALIGSINDDDNGRRDEDRARFPQYLKSTSEGAPVINYDDAAQFMSRAAELPIEQCCRWILKVRALEHRRGLICHRDP
;
A
#
# COMPACT_ATOMS: atom_id res chain seq x y z
N MET A 1 3.46 -3.38 -26.09
CA MET A 1 4.12 -2.18 -25.55
C MET A 1 5.21 -2.68 -24.62
N SER A 2 6.40 -2.12 -24.76
CA SER A 2 7.69 -2.77 -24.52
C SER A 2 8.03 -3.05 -23.05
N ASP A 3 8.66 -4.20 -22.82
CA ASP A 3 9.30 -4.69 -21.59
C ASP A 3 10.52 -3.85 -21.14
N THR A 4 10.41 -2.52 -21.11
CA THR A 4 11.59 -1.63 -20.92
C THR A 4 11.36 -0.51 -19.91
N ASP A 5 10.58 -0.76 -18.86
CA ASP A 5 10.55 0.11 -17.65
C ASP A 5 10.83 -0.70 -16.35
N ARG A 6 11.39 -1.89 -16.47
CA ARG A 6 11.84 -2.72 -15.33
C ARG A 6 13.34 -2.54 -15.05
N GLU A 7 13.86 -1.34 -15.25
CA GLU A 7 15.24 -0.94 -14.93
C GLU A 7 15.24 0.44 -14.26
N ASN A 8 14.95 0.47 -12.96
CA ASN A 8 15.84 1.16 -12.01
C ASN A 8 15.48 0.71 -10.58
N THR A 9 16.07 -0.40 -10.14
CA THR A 9 16.10 -0.85 -8.74
C THR A 9 17.12 -0.01 -7.95
N GLU A 10 17.22 1.29 -8.23
CA GLU A 10 17.87 2.23 -7.34
C GLU A 10 16.95 2.39 -6.15
N SER A 11 17.48 1.97 -5.00
CA SER A 11 16.81 1.86 -3.71
C SER A 11 15.72 2.92 -3.53
N ARG A 12 14.46 2.51 -3.52
CA ARG A 12 13.31 3.38 -3.13
C ARG A 12 13.32 3.67 -1.61
N ILE A 13 14.52 3.66 -1.03
CA ILE A 13 14.85 4.17 0.28
C ILE A 13 15.46 5.56 0.10
N LEU A 14 14.68 6.59 0.43
CA LEU A 14 15.06 7.98 0.31
C LEU A 14 15.97 8.40 1.45
N GLN A 15 16.96 9.25 1.16
CA GLN A 15 17.79 9.86 2.20
C GLN A 15 17.01 10.93 2.95
N SER A 16 16.08 11.61 2.27
CA SER A 16 15.21 12.60 2.87
C SER A 16 13.81 12.62 2.25
N GLU A 17 12.82 13.07 3.03
CA GLU A 17 11.45 13.26 2.56
C GLU A 17 11.31 14.29 1.43
N ASN A 18 12.30 15.17 1.24
CA ASN A 18 12.26 16.16 0.16
C ASN A 18 12.48 15.55 -1.23
N GLU A 19 12.98 14.31 -1.29
CA GLU A 19 13.16 13.54 -2.53
C GLU A 19 11.84 12.88 -2.99
N ARG A 20 10.83 12.85 -2.13
CA ARG A 20 9.58 12.13 -2.38
C ARG A 20 8.66 12.93 -3.31
N CYS A 21 8.23 12.29 -4.41
CA CYS A 21 7.17 12.83 -5.26
C CYS A 21 5.82 12.85 -4.53
N SER A 22 4.94 13.80 -4.87
CA SER A 22 3.62 13.95 -4.23
C SER A 22 2.66 12.77 -4.45
N CYS A 23 2.93 11.91 -5.43
CA CYS A 23 2.17 10.67 -5.66
C CYS A 23 2.89 9.41 -5.14
N ASP A 24 4.11 9.53 -4.61
CA ASP A 24 4.90 8.38 -4.17
C ASP A 24 4.53 8.01 -2.73
N PHE A 25 3.74 6.93 -2.59
CA PHE A 25 3.42 6.30 -1.31
C PHE A 25 4.27 5.07 -1.04
N ASP A 26 5.08 4.62 -1.99
CA ASP A 26 5.75 3.34 -1.92
C ASP A 26 7.17 3.48 -1.38
N SER A 27 7.86 4.60 -1.60
CA SER A 27 9.22 4.75 -1.07
C SER A 27 9.24 4.83 0.46
N LEU A 28 10.34 4.43 1.10
CA LEU A 28 10.55 4.68 2.53
C LEU A 28 11.66 5.72 2.67
N SER A 29 11.58 6.66 3.59
CA SER A 29 12.78 7.42 3.98
C SER A 29 13.49 6.79 5.16
N SER A 30 14.76 7.16 5.36
CA SER A 30 15.51 6.78 6.57
C SER A 30 14.77 7.15 7.86
N ALA A 31 14.09 8.29 7.89
CA ALA A 31 13.29 8.70 9.04
C ALA A 31 12.07 7.81 9.26
N GLU A 32 11.39 7.37 8.19
CA GLU A 32 10.26 6.44 8.30
C GLU A 32 10.70 5.05 8.76
N ILE A 33 11.87 4.57 8.30
CA ILE A 33 12.46 3.32 8.78
C ILE A 33 12.66 3.38 10.30
N GLU A 34 13.25 4.47 10.80
CA GLU A 34 13.50 4.65 12.23
C GLU A 34 12.20 4.80 13.05
N VAL A 35 11.31 5.69 12.61
CA VAL A 35 10.09 6.04 13.36
C VAL A 35 9.05 4.92 13.35
N PHE A 36 8.82 4.31 12.19
CA PHE A 36 7.83 3.22 12.07
C PHE A 36 8.46 1.84 12.32
N ALA A 37 9.79 1.75 12.49
CA ALA A 37 10.52 0.50 12.65
C ALA A 37 10.23 -0.51 11.52
N ILE A 38 10.14 -0.03 10.28
CA ILE A 38 9.92 -0.90 9.11
C ILE A 38 11.25 -1.54 8.73
N GLU A 39 11.28 -2.87 8.59
CA GLU A 39 12.45 -3.59 8.11
C GLU A 39 12.71 -3.22 6.64
N PRO A 40 13.84 -2.54 6.31
CA PRO A 40 14.09 -2.08 4.95
C PRO A 40 14.09 -3.21 3.92
N ALA A 41 14.54 -4.41 4.31
CA ALA A 41 14.55 -5.58 3.43
C ALA A 41 13.14 -6.04 3.00
N LEU A 42 12.08 -5.66 3.73
CA LEU A 42 10.70 -6.01 3.41
C LEU A 42 9.97 -4.94 2.57
N ARG A 43 10.61 -3.79 2.32
CA ARG A 43 9.97 -2.63 1.69
C ARG A 43 9.25 -2.98 0.39
N ASP A 44 9.90 -3.69 -0.52
CA ASP A 44 9.34 -4.02 -1.83
C ASP A 44 8.13 -4.94 -1.70
N ALA A 45 8.23 -5.95 -0.84
CA ALA A 45 7.15 -6.89 -0.59
C ALA A 45 5.95 -6.21 0.09
N LEU A 46 6.19 -5.29 1.03
CA LEU A 46 5.14 -4.51 1.68
C LEU A 46 4.43 -3.56 0.70
N ALA A 47 5.19 -2.86 -0.14
CA ALA A 47 4.63 -2.00 -1.18
C ALA A 47 3.75 -2.79 -2.15
N GLU A 48 4.27 -3.90 -2.68
CA GLU A 48 3.52 -4.78 -3.60
C GLU A 48 2.26 -5.37 -2.95
N ALA A 49 2.35 -5.81 -1.70
CA ALA A 49 1.21 -6.36 -0.98
C ALA A 49 0.12 -5.33 -0.73
N TYR A 50 0.49 -4.07 -0.45
CA TYR A 50 -0.45 -2.97 -0.28
C TYR A 50 -1.11 -2.60 -1.61
N TRP A 51 -0.33 -2.49 -2.67
CA TRP A 51 -0.85 -2.24 -4.02
C TRP A 51 -1.82 -3.33 -4.48
N ARG A 52 -1.52 -4.62 -4.19
CA ARG A 52 -2.45 -5.73 -4.44
C ARG A 52 -3.76 -5.59 -3.67
N TYR A 53 -3.74 -5.05 -2.45
CA TYR A 53 -4.97 -4.78 -1.69
C TYR A 53 -5.80 -3.68 -2.37
N GLU A 54 -5.16 -2.60 -2.82
CA GLU A 54 -5.83 -1.52 -3.55
C GLU A 54 -6.46 -2.03 -4.85
N ALA A 55 -5.75 -2.90 -5.58
CA ALA A 55 -6.28 -3.57 -6.77
C ALA A 55 -7.44 -4.52 -6.45
N LEU A 56 -7.33 -5.31 -5.37
CA LEU A 56 -8.37 -6.22 -4.89
C LEU A 56 -9.70 -5.46 -4.71
N ILE A 57 -9.68 -4.38 -3.94
CA ILE A 57 -10.89 -3.58 -3.66
C ILE A 57 -11.31 -2.73 -4.86
N GLY A 58 -10.45 -2.56 -5.87
CA GLY A 58 -10.72 -1.75 -7.06
C GLY A 58 -10.54 -0.25 -6.85
N SER A 59 -9.71 0.18 -5.89
CA SER A 59 -9.32 1.59 -5.73
C SER A 59 -8.32 2.03 -6.80
N ILE A 60 -7.56 1.08 -7.35
CA ILE A 60 -6.65 1.29 -8.48
C ILE A 60 -6.94 0.25 -9.58
N ASN A 61 -6.56 0.60 -10.80
CA ASN A 61 -6.56 -0.35 -11.91
C ASN A 61 -5.22 -1.08 -11.95
N ASP A 62 -5.27 -2.40 -11.72
CA ASP A 62 -4.18 -3.33 -11.99
C ASP A 62 -4.37 -3.92 -13.40
N ASP A 63 -3.31 -3.87 -14.20
CA ASP A 63 -3.26 -4.46 -15.54
C ASP A 63 -3.27 -6.01 -15.48
N ASP A 64 -2.82 -6.61 -14.38
CA ASP A 64 -2.90 -8.04 -14.07
C ASP A 64 -4.28 -8.41 -13.49
N ASN A 65 -5.25 -8.43 -14.40
CA ASN A 65 -6.62 -8.84 -14.08
C ASN A 65 -6.70 -10.28 -13.53
N GLY A 66 -5.77 -11.17 -13.90
CA GLY A 66 -5.79 -12.57 -13.49
C GLY A 66 -5.51 -12.74 -12.00
N ARG A 67 -4.40 -12.16 -11.53
CA ARG A 67 -4.03 -12.19 -10.10
C ARG A 67 -5.08 -11.50 -9.23
N ARG A 68 -5.64 -10.38 -9.69
CA ARG A 68 -6.71 -9.67 -8.96
C ARG A 68 -7.95 -10.54 -8.81
N ASP A 69 -8.38 -11.23 -9.86
CA ASP A 69 -9.58 -12.06 -9.81
C ASP A 69 -9.38 -13.31 -8.92
N GLU A 70 -8.18 -13.88 -8.90
CA GLU A 70 -7.79 -14.92 -7.95
C GLU A 70 -7.83 -14.43 -6.50
N ASP A 71 -7.24 -13.26 -6.23
CA ASP A 71 -7.26 -12.65 -4.89
C ASP A 71 -8.71 -12.33 -4.44
N ARG A 72 -9.59 -11.88 -5.36
CA ARG A 72 -11.03 -11.67 -5.07
C ARG A 72 -11.75 -12.96 -4.74
N ALA A 73 -11.44 -14.05 -5.44
CA ALA A 73 -12.02 -15.36 -5.16
C ALA A 73 -11.53 -15.92 -3.81
N ARG A 74 -10.27 -15.68 -3.45
CA ARG A 74 -9.65 -16.19 -2.22
C ARG A 74 -9.95 -15.35 -0.99
N PHE A 75 -10.12 -14.04 -1.15
CA PHE A 75 -10.28 -13.09 -0.05
C PHE A 75 -11.52 -12.17 -0.18
N PRO A 76 -12.72 -12.72 -0.46
CA PRO A 76 -13.92 -11.90 -0.67
C PRO A 76 -14.32 -11.08 0.57
N GLN A 77 -13.91 -11.49 1.76
CA GLN A 77 -14.24 -10.80 3.01
C GLN A 77 -13.65 -9.38 3.14
N TYR A 78 -12.65 -9.04 2.33
CA TYR A 78 -12.03 -7.70 2.34
C TYR A 78 -12.65 -6.74 1.32
N LEU A 79 -13.59 -7.21 0.50
CA LEU A 79 -14.30 -6.37 -0.47
C LEU A 79 -15.39 -5.58 0.25
N LYS A 80 -15.11 -4.30 0.50
CA LYS A 80 -16.05 -3.35 1.11
C LYS A 80 -16.34 -2.21 0.14
N SER A 81 -17.61 -1.84 0.06
CA SER A 81 -18.07 -0.73 -0.77
C SER A 81 -19.03 0.17 -0.01
N THR A 82 -19.10 1.44 -0.39
CA THR A 82 -20.13 2.36 0.08
C THR A 82 -21.51 1.94 -0.45
N SER A 83 -22.57 2.56 0.07
CA SER A 83 -23.92 2.38 -0.49
C SER A 83 -24.05 2.78 -1.96
N GLU A 84 -23.12 3.58 -2.46
CA GLU A 84 -23.05 4.03 -3.86
C GLU A 84 -22.16 3.12 -4.73
N GLY A 85 -21.60 2.04 -4.15
CA GLY A 85 -20.76 1.07 -4.85
C GLY A 85 -19.29 1.48 -4.99
N ALA A 86 -18.87 2.62 -4.42
CA ALA A 86 -17.47 3.02 -4.42
C ALA A 86 -16.64 2.14 -3.48
N PRO A 87 -15.40 1.77 -3.83
CA PRO A 87 -14.54 0.97 -2.97
C PRO A 87 -14.18 1.72 -1.68
N VAL A 88 -14.06 0.98 -0.57
CA VAL A 88 -13.65 1.54 0.73
C VAL A 88 -12.32 0.92 1.14
N ILE A 89 -11.30 1.76 1.30
CA ILE A 89 -10.04 1.36 1.93
C ILE A 89 -10.29 1.17 3.42
N ASN A 90 -10.10 -0.04 3.92
CA ASN A 90 -10.08 -0.35 5.34
C ASN A 90 -8.67 -0.77 5.75
N TYR A 91 -8.01 0.05 6.55
CA TYR A 91 -6.60 -0.13 6.92
C TYR A 91 -6.32 -1.41 7.72
N ASP A 92 -7.28 -1.86 8.55
CA ASP A 92 -7.13 -3.11 9.30
C ASP A 92 -7.23 -4.32 8.35
N ASP A 93 -8.17 -4.28 7.41
CA ASP A 93 -8.28 -5.30 6.36
C ASP A 93 -7.06 -5.30 5.44
N ALA A 94 -6.52 -4.12 5.12
CA ALA A 94 -5.32 -3.98 4.30
C ALA A 94 -4.13 -4.71 4.96
N ALA A 95 -3.86 -4.46 6.24
CA ALA A 95 -2.78 -5.14 6.96
C ALA A 95 -2.98 -6.66 7.02
N GLN A 96 -4.22 -7.12 7.27
CA GLN A 96 -4.54 -8.55 7.30
C GLN A 96 -4.43 -9.21 5.93
N PHE A 97 -4.86 -8.53 4.86
CA PHE A 97 -4.68 -9.00 3.49
C PHE A 97 -3.21 -9.11 3.15
N MET A 98 -2.41 -8.06 3.37
CA MET A 98 -0.98 -8.05 3.09
C MET A 98 -0.27 -9.23 3.76
N SER A 99 -0.56 -9.47 5.03
CA SER A 99 0.03 -10.59 5.77
C SER A 99 -0.37 -11.95 5.20
N ARG A 100 -1.64 -12.14 4.81
CA ARG A 100 -2.14 -13.44 4.32
C ARG A 100 -1.84 -13.72 2.84
N ALA A 101 -1.83 -12.69 2.01
CA ALA A 101 -1.68 -12.80 0.56
C ALA A 101 -0.21 -12.82 0.12
N ALA A 102 0.68 -12.21 0.91
CA ALA A 102 2.12 -12.17 0.67
C ALA A 102 2.95 -12.86 1.76
N GLU A 103 2.30 -13.51 2.73
CA GLU A 103 2.95 -14.25 3.85
C GLU A 103 3.92 -13.37 4.66
N LEU A 104 3.60 -12.09 4.79
CA LEU A 104 4.42 -11.11 5.50
C LEU A 104 4.08 -11.05 7.00
N PRO A 105 5.05 -10.68 7.86
CA PRO A 105 4.79 -10.45 9.28
C PRO A 105 3.74 -9.35 9.47
N ILE A 106 2.63 -9.68 10.16
CA ILE A 106 1.51 -8.75 10.34
C ILE A 106 1.93 -7.42 10.96
N GLU A 107 2.91 -7.44 11.86
CA GLU A 107 3.46 -6.24 12.50
C GLU A 107 4.09 -5.28 11.48
N GLN A 108 4.79 -5.81 10.48
CA GLN A 108 5.39 -5.02 9.40
C GLN A 108 4.32 -4.47 8.45
N CYS A 109 3.26 -5.25 8.19
CA CYS A 109 2.09 -4.76 7.45
C CYS A 109 1.41 -3.60 8.20
N CYS A 110 1.17 -3.73 9.51
CA CYS A 110 0.59 -2.65 10.32
C CYS A 110 1.46 -1.38 10.29
N ARG A 111 2.80 -1.52 10.40
CA ARG A 111 3.74 -0.39 10.32
C ARG A 111 3.70 0.30 8.96
N TRP A 112 3.62 -0.48 7.88
CA TRP A 112 3.44 0.05 6.53
C TRP A 112 2.16 0.87 6.41
N ILE A 113 1.04 0.32 6.88
CA ILE A 113 -0.27 1.00 6.86
C ILE A 113 -0.25 2.30 7.68
N LEU A 114 0.38 2.31 8.86
CA LEU A 114 0.55 3.52 9.65
C LEU A 114 1.34 4.60 8.90
N LYS A 115 2.41 4.19 8.20
CA LYS A 115 3.19 5.08 7.34
C LYS A 115 2.35 5.65 6.19
N VAL A 116 1.57 4.82 5.49
CA VAL A 116 0.68 5.30 4.41
C VAL A 116 -0.32 6.33 4.95
N ARG A 117 -0.97 6.04 6.08
CA ARG A 117 -1.90 6.97 6.73
C ARG A 117 -1.25 8.30 7.10
N ALA A 118 -0.02 8.26 7.61
CA ALA A 118 0.72 9.49 7.94
C ALA A 118 0.97 10.34 6.68
N LEU A 119 1.30 9.71 5.54
CA LEU A 119 1.46 10.41 4.26
C LEU A 119 0.14 11.00 3.76
N GLU A 120 -0.98 10.26 3.86
CA GLU A 120 -2.29 10.76 3.46
C GLU A 120 -2.76 11.95 4.30
N HIS A 121 -2.56 11.89 5.62
CA HIS A 121 -2.82 13.03 6.52
C HIS A 121 -1.98 14.24 6.15
N ARG A 122 -0.67 14.06 5.91
CA ARG A 122 0.25 15.14 5.51
C ARG A 122 -0.18 15.79 4.19
N ARG A 123 -0.75 15.01 3.27
CA ARG A 123 -1.24 15.47 1.97
C ARG A 123 -2.66 16.03 2.01
N GLY A 124 -3.31 16.05 3.18
CA GLY A 124 -4.69 16.53 3.34
C GLY A 124 -5.74 15.65 2.65
N LEU A 125 -5.40 14.38 2.37
CA LEU A 125 -6.31 13.41 1.76
C LEU A 125 -7.26 12.82 2.80
N ILE A 126 -6.83 12.79 4.06
CA ILE A 126 -7.70 12.51 5.21
C ILE A 126 -8.03 13.85 5.87
N CYS A 127 -9.17 14.43 5.49
CA CYS A 127 -9.76 15.55 6.22
C CYS A 127 -10.55 14.97 7.40
N HIS A 128 -10.22 15.39 8.63
CA HIS A 128 -11.16 15.22 9.73
C HIS A 128 -12.47 15.90 9.31
N ARG A 129 -13.56 15.13 9.19
CA ARG A 129 -14.88 15.74 9.30
C ARG A 129 -14.94 16.30 10.72
N ASP A 130 -15.07 17.61 10.85
CA ASP A 130 -15.36 18.24 12.13
C ASP A 130 -16.54 17.50 12.79
N PRO A 131 -16.49 17.29 14.12
CA PRO A 131 -17.49 16.53 14.87
C PRO A 131 -18.90 17.11 14.76
#